data_AF-A0A9C7EQ89-F1
#
_entry.id   AF-A0A9C7EQ89-F1
#
_cell.length_a   1.000
_cell.length_b   1.000
_cell.length_c   1.000
_cell.angle_alpha   90.00
_cell.angle_beta   90.00
_cell.angle_gamma   90.00
#
_symmetry.space_group_name_H-M   'P 1'
#
loop_
_entity.id
_entity.type
_entity.pdbx_description
1 polymer ?
#
loop_
_entity_poly.entity_id
_entity_poly.type
_entity_poly.pdbx_seq_one_letter_code
_entity_poly.pdbx_strand_id
1 'polypeptide(L)'
;MRLKGSKLTALGFLVLAGFVILNSGFTFREMFRPEPIVPGPGVTEVKHLSDYFPGLKGTAGDTEVYVLAGKEAGGTALVLGGTHPNEPAGFLAAVLLIENAVPSRGRLLVIPRANNSGFTHTDPQEGTPQKFTIKTPSGERWFRFGSRATNPVDQWPDPDIYIHAASGQRLSGSEVRNLNRAYPGRPDGNLTEKVAYGIVQLIKVEKVDLTIDLHEASPEYPVIHATVAHDRAMPMAAEVTMNLQVEGIEMGLEPSPVNFHGLSHRELGDYTDTLAILMESANPSQGRLRGRTDEALVVKGQDKEYVQAAKLGRLFVPFDEKGHPLEERVGRHTTAVAAYLEALGRYKPGADMAVEGIPKLPELMAEGVGAFLKPVR
;
A
#
# COMPACT_ATOMS: atom_id res chain seq x y z
N MET A 1 -5.57 13.23 53.96
CA MET A 1 -6.81 13.49 53.19
C MET A 1 -7.22 12.19 52.49
N ARG A 2 -8.30 11.53 52.93
CA ARG A 2 -8.73 10.23 52.35
C ARG A 2 -9.32 10.50 50.95
N LEU A 3 -8.53 10.22 49.91
CA LEU A 3 -8.90 10.30 48.48
C LEU A 3 -9.98 9.27 48.04
N LYS A 4 -10.80 8.74 48.95
CA LYS A 4 -11.73 7.65 48.63
C LYS A 4 -13.19 8.14 48.58
N GLY A 5 -13.79 8.01 47.39
CA GLY A 5 -15.24 7.88 47.20
C GLY A 5 -16.11 9.11 47.45
N SER A 6 -15.63 10.33 47.21
CA SER A 6 -16.44 11.56 47.30
C SER A 6 -16.98 12.03 45.95
N LYS A 7 -18.04 12.85 45.95
CA LYS A 7 -18.54 13.54 44.74
C LYS A 7 -17.45 14.40 44.09
N LEU A 8 -16.56 15.00 44.89
CA LEU A 8 -15.45 15.83 44.39
C LEU A 8 -14.39 14.98 43.66
N THR A 9 -14.03 13.82 44.22
CA THR A 9 -13.12 12.88 43.55
C THR A 9 -13.73 12.31 42.28
N ALA A 10 -15.04 12.01 42.27
CA ALA A 10 -15.75 11.56 41.07
C ALA A 10 -15.78 12.65 39.99
N LEU A 11 -16.07 13.91 40.37
CA LEU A 11 -16.00 15.05 39.45
C LEU A 11 -14.58 15.23 38.89
N GLY A 12 -13.55 15.12 39.74
CA GLY A 12 -12.16 15.17 39.30
C GLY A 12 -11.82 14.09 38.27
N PHE A 13 -12.25 12.84 38.49
CA PHE A 13 -12.07 11.76 37.52
C PHE A 13 -12.85 12.00 36.22
N LEU A 14 -14.07 12.53 36.29
CA LEU A 14 -14.86 12.86 35.09
C LEU A 14 -14.21 13.99 34.28
N VAL A 15 -13.67 15.02 34.93
CA VAL A 15 -12.93 16.09 34.25
C VAL A 15 -11.66 15.55 33.60
N LEU A 16 -10.90 14.70 34.32
CA LEU A 16 -9.70 14.07 33.76
C LEU A 16 -10.03 13.15 32.58
N ALA A 17 -11.06 12.32 32.71
CA ALA A 17 -11.53 11.45 31.63
C ALA A 17 -12.00 12.29 30.42
N GLY A 18 -12.77 13.36 30.66
CA GLY A 18 -13.19 14.29 29.62
C GLY A 18 -12.01 14.95 28.91
N PHE A 19 -10.99 15.38 29.65
CA PHE A 19 -9.76 15.93 29.07
C PHE A 19 -9.03 14.91 28.19
N VAL A 20 -8.87 13.66 28.67
CA VAL A 20 -8.24 12.58 27.90
C VAL A 20 -9.05 12.28 26.63
N ILE A 21 -10.38 12.14 26.73
CA ILE A 21 -11.26 11.88 25.59
C ILE A 21 -11.15 13.00 24.55
N LEU A 22 -11.23 14.27 24.97
CA LEU A 22 -11.13 15.40 24.06
C LEU A 22 -9.75 15.48 23.40
N ASN A 23 -8.67 15.32 24.17
CA ASN A 23 -7.31 15.37 23.64
C ASN A 23 -7.04 14.21 22.66
N SER A 24 -7.38 12.97 23.03
CA SER A 24 -7.28 11.82 22.13
C SER A 24 -8.16 11.98 20.89
N GLY A 25 -9.35 12.57 21.02
CA GLY A 25 -10.22 12.88 19.88
C GLY A 25 -9.60 13.90 18.93
N PHE A 26 -9.00 14.98 19.42
CA PHE A 26 -8.27 15.94 18.58
C PHE A 26 -7.07 15.29 17.88
N THR A 27 -6.27 14.52 18.60
CA THR A 27 -5.13 13.78 18.03
C THR A 27 -5.58 12.75 17.00
N PHE A 28 -6.69 12.04 17.21
CA PHE A 28 -7.24 11.11 16.23
C PHE A 28 -7.67 11.83 14.94
N ARG A 29 -8.32 12.99 15.05
CA ARG A 29 -8.75 13.77 13.88
C ARG A 29 -7.62 14.28 13.00
N GLU A 30 -6.40 14.38 13.51
CA GLU A 30 -5.23 14.71 12.67
C GLU A 30 -4.99 13.65 11.58
N MET A 31 -5.39 12.39 11.77
CA MET A 31 -5.30 11.35 10.74
C MET A 31 -6.24 11.59 9.55
N PHE A 32 -7.22 12.48 9.70
CA PHE A 32 -8.13 12.85 8.60
C PHE A 32 -7.50 13.87 7.66
N ARG A 33 -6.35 14.45 8.03
CA ARG A 33 -5.59 15.34 7.16
C ARG A 33 -4.70 14.49 6.24
N PRO A 34 -4.94 14.48 4.92
CA PRO A 34 -4.07 13.76 4.02
C PRO A 34 -2.67 14.36 3.99
N GLU A 35 -1.66 13.49 3.93
CA GLU A 35 -0.32 13.90 3.53
C GLU A 35 -0.35 14.51 2.11
N PRO A 36 0.44 15.58 1.88
CA PRO A 36 0.55 16.16 0.56
C PRO A 36 1.25 15.17 -0.37
N ILE A 37 0.80 15.09 -1.63
CA ILE A 37 1.46 14.39 -2.73
C ILE A 37 1.64 15.44 -3.83
N VAL A 38 2.85 15.62 -4.32
CA VAL A 38 3.14 16.67 -5.31
C VAL A 38 3.04 16.07 -6.72
N PRO A 39 2.16 16.57 -7.61
CA PRO A 39 2.15 16.10 -8.99
C PRO A 39 3.51 16.34 -9.67
N GLY A 40 4.16 15.26 -10.12
CA GLY A 40 5.44 15.31 -10.82
C GLY A 40 5.34 15.80 -12.26
N PRO A 41 6.48 15.99 -12.95
CA PRO A 41 6.51 16.46 -14.33
C PRO A 41 5.84 15.50 -15.34
N GLY A 42 5.73 14.21 -15.02
CA GLY A 42 5.02 13.23 -15.84
C GLY A 42 3.50 13.23 -15.64
N VAL A 43 2.97 13.88 -14.58
CA VAL A 43 1.54 13.90 -14.30
C VAL A 43 0.85 14.84 -15.28
N THR A 44 -0.05 14.29 -16.08
CA THR A 44 -0.84 15.04 -17.08
C THR A 44 -2.24 15.37 -16.60
N GLU A 45 -2.80 14.54 -15.73
CA GLU A 45 -4.13 14.70 -15.18
C GLU A 45 -4.21 14.05 -13.79
N VAL A 46 -5.04 14.61 -12.91
CA VAL A 46 -5.42 13.99 -11.64
C VAL A 46 -6.93 13.81 -11.68
N LYS A 47 -7.37 12.56 -11.73
CA LYS A 47 -8.78 12.15 -11.67
C LYS A 47 -9.13 11.67 -10.27
N HIS A 48 -10.40 11.35 -10.04
CA HIS A 48 -10.86 10.64 -8.86
C HIS A 48 -11.37 9.25 -9.21
N LEU A 49 -11.30 8.30 -8.27
CA LEU A 49 -11.85 6.97 -8.46
C LEU A 49 -13.37 7.04 -8.70
N SER A 50 -14.04 8.03 -8.13
CA SER A 50 -15.45 8.32 -8.40
C SER A 50 -15.76 8.74 -9.84
N ASP A 51 -14.78 9.13 -10.65
CA ASP A 51 -14.98 9.36 -12.09
C ASP A 51 -15.24 8.06 -12.86
N TYR A 52 -14.76 6.92 -12.34
CA TYR A 52 -15.01 5.58 -12.89
C TYR A 52 -16.18 4.88 -12.23
N PHE A 53 -16.48 5.22 -10.97
CA PHE A 53 -17.65 4.73 -10.25
C PHE A 53 -18.26 5.83 -9.37
N PRO A 54 -19.31 6.53 -9.83
CA PRO A 54 -19.91 7.65 -9.12
C PRO A 54 -20.41 7.35 -7.70
N GLY A 55 -20.65 6.08 -7.36
CA GLY A 55 -21.06 5.64 -6.03
C GLY A 55 -20.03 5.88 -4.91
N LEU A 56 -18.79 6.25 -5.26
CA LEU A 56 -17.76 6.63 -4.30
C LEU A 56 -17.73 8.14 -4.02
N LYS A 57 -18.36 8.97 -4.85
CA LYS A 57 -18.25 10.43 -4.74
C LYS A 57 -18.73 10.92 -3.37
N GLY A 58 -17.86 11.65 -2.67
CA GLY A 58 -18.13 12.19 -1.34
C GLY A 58 -18.07 11.17 -0.19
N THR A 59 -17.65 9.93 -0.47
CA THR A 59 -17.37 8.91 0.55
C THR A 59 -15.90 8.91 0.93
N ALA A 60 -15.55 8.29 2.06
CA ALA A 60 -14.16 8.09 2.47
C ALA A 60 -13.37 7.09 1.58
N GLY A 61 -14.06 6.39 0.67
CA GLY A 61 -13.44 5.47 -0.29
C GLY A 61 -13.01 6.15 -1.59
N ASP A 62 -13.39 7.40 -1.83
CA ASP A 62 -12.92 8.14 -3.00
C ASP A 62 -11.44 8.50 -2.84
N THR A 63 -10.67 8.40 -3.92
CA THR A 63 -9.22 8.67 -3.92
C THR A 63 -8.80 9.27 -5.25
N GLU A 64 -7.71 10.02 -5.24
CA GLU A 64 -7.07 10.50 -6.47
C GLU A 64 -6.48 9.34 -7.27
N VAL A 65 -6.56 9.49 -8.59
CA VAL A 65 -5.94 8.65 -9.61
C VAL A 65 -5.04 9.55 -10.45
N TYR A 66 -3.73 9.41 -10.28
CA TYR A 66 -2.75 10.20 -11.02
C TYR A 66 -2.50 9.55 -12.38
N VAL A 67 -2.69 10.30 -13.46
CA VAL A 67 -2.47 9.83 -14.83
C VAL A 67 -1.21 10.47 -15.38
N LEU A 68 -0.18 9.65 -15.57
CA LEU A 68 1.06 10.03 -16.22
C LEU A 68 1.04 9.50 -17.65
N ALA A 69 1.19 10.36 -18.65
CA ALA A 69 1.03 9.99 -20.05
C ALA A 69 2.20 10.48 -20.91
N GLY A 70 2.78 9.57 -21.68
CA GLY A 70 3.80 9.86 -22.65
C GLY A 70 3.24 10.45 -23.94
N LYS A 71 4.12 10.98 -24.78
CA LYS A 71 3.76 11.53 -26.10
C LYS A 71 3.53 10.41 -27.12
N GLU A 72 4.22 9.29 -26.97
CA GLU A 72 4.08 8.12 -27.84
C GLU A 72 3.00 7.17 -27.32
N ALA A 73 2.19 6.62 -28.24
CA ALA A 73 1.24 5.57 -27.91
C ALA A 73 1.97 4.30 -27.44
N GLY A 74 1.37 3.58 -26.50
CA GLY A 74 1.93 2.37 -25.90
C GLY A 74 0.98 1.76 -24.88
N GLY A 75 1.51 0.91 -24.00
CA GLY A 75 0.73 0.21 -22.99
C GLY A 75 0.19 1.12 -21.89
N THR A 76 -0.80 0.63 -21.15
CA THR A 76 -1.31 1.27 -19.94
C THR A 76 -1.07 0.40 -18.73
N ALA A 77 -0.31 0.89 -17.76
CA ALA A 77 -0.08 0.21 -16.48
C ALA A 77 -0.76 0.94 -15.31
N LEU A 78 -1.21 0.19 -14.32
CA LEU A 78 -1.76 0.68 -13.06
C LEU A 78 -0.89 0.21 -11.90
N VAL A 79 -0.48 1.15 -11.04
CA VAL A 79 0.19 0.83 -9.78
C VAL A 79 -0.70 1.24 -8.61
N LEU A 80 -0.97 0.29 -7.72
CA LEU A 80 -1.71 0.50 -6.48
C LEU A 80 -0.73 0.57 -5.31
N GLY A 81 -0.81 1.63 -4.53
CA GLY A 81 -0.20 1.76 -3.22
C GLY A 81 -1.26 2.01 -2.16
N GLY A 82 -0.93 1.74 -0.89
CA GLY A 82 -1.84 2.01 0.22
C GLY A 82 -3.12 1.16 0.18
N THR A 83 -3.05 -0.05 -0.40
CA THR A 83 -4.09 -1.09 -0.22
C THR A 83 -4.22 -1.41 1.27
N HIS A 84 -3.08 -1.54 1.95
CA HIS A 84 -3.00 -1.53 3.41
C HIS A 84 -2.16 -0.33 3.87
N PRO A 85 -2.78 0.70 4.45
CA PRO A 85 -2.09 1.90 4.95
C PRO A 85 -1.04 1.71 6.06
N ASN A 86 -0.92 0.51 6.66
CA ASN A 86 0.18 0.15 7.56
C ASN A 86 1.41 -0.44 6.83
N GLU A 87 1.40 -0.41 5.50
CA GLU A 87 2.50 -0.84 4.61
C GLU A 87 3.10 0.41 3.91
N PRO A 88 3.93 1.19 4.65
CA PRO A 88 4.47 2.47 4.20
C PRO A 88 5.33 2.41 2.94
N ALA A 89 6.02 1.31 2.66
CA ALA A 89 6.92 1.22 1.50
C ALA A 89 6.13 1.16 0.19
N GLY A 90 5.05 0.37 0.13
CA GLY A 90 4.17 0.32 -1.05
C GLY A 90 3.49 1.67 -1.29
N PHE A 91 3.06 2.35 -0.23
CA PHE A 91 2.54 3.71 -0.32
C PHE A 91 3.58 4.71 -0.84
N LEU A 92 4.77 4.75 -0.26
CA LEU A 92 5.81 5.69 -0.67
C LEU A 92 6.35 5.41 -2.08
N ALA A 93 6.45 4.14 -2.48
CA ALA A 93 6.81 3.79 -3.86
C ALA A 93 5.81 4.40 -4.85
N ALA A 94 4.50 4.32 -4.57
CA ALA A 94 3.48 4.99 -5.38
C ALA A 94 3.64 6.53 -5.37
N VAL A 95 3.96 7.14 -4.23
CA VAL A 95 4.26 8.58 -4.15
C VAL A 95 5.48 8.94 -5.00
N LEU A 96 6.57 8.17 -4.96
CA LEU A 96 7.77 8.43 -5.76
C LEU A 96 7.50 8.27 -7.25
N LEU A 97 6.64 7.34 -7.67
CA LEU A 97 6.20 7.22 -9.06
C LEU A 97 5.45 8.48 -9.50
N ILE A 98 4.51 8.97 -8.69
CA ILE A 98 3.75 10.20 -8.99
C ILE A 98 4.66 11.42 -9.08
N GLU A 99 5.60 11.53 -8.16
CA GLU A 99 6.47 12.70 -8.05
C GLU A 99 7.56 12.68 -9.13
N ASN A 100 8.08 11.53 -9.56
CA ASN A 100 9.30 11.50 -10.37
C ASN A 100 9.16 10.84 -11.74
N ALA A 101 8.23 9.90 -11.93
CA ALA A 101 8.14 9.16 -13.18
C ALA A 101 7.74 10.07 -14.33
N VAL A 102 8.34 9.86 -15.50
CA VAL A 102 8.05 10.57 -16.75
C VAL A 102 7.93 9.56 -17.88
N PRO A 103 6.71 9.12 -18.20
CA PRO A 103 6.49 8.29 -19.38
C PRO A 103 6.83 9.08 -20.66
N SER A 104 7.64 8.51 -21.54
CA SER A 104 7.81 8.98 -22.92
C SER A 104 6.88 8.22 -23.88
N ARG A 105 6.60 6.94 -23.57
CA ARG A 105 5.67 6.04 -24.27
C ARG A 105 4.71 5.35 -23.31
N GLY A 106 3.43 5.31 -23.69
CA GLY A 106 2.38 4.67 -22.90
C GLY A 106 1.88 5.54 -21.74
N ARG A 107 1.10 4.92 -20.84
CA ARG A 107 0.45 5.59 -19.71
C ARG A 107 0.69 4.82 -18.42
N LEU A 108 1.06 5.54 -17.35
CA LEU A 108 1.17 5.00 -16.00
C LEU A 108 0.11 5.67 -15.12
N LEU A 109 -0.84 4.88 -14.64
CA LEU A 109 -1.85 5.29 -13.67
C LEU A 109 -1.37 4.88 -12.28
N VAL A 110 -1.49 5.78 -11.31
CA VAL A 110 -1.07 5.50 -9.93
C VAL A 110 -2.18 5.88 -8.96
N ILE A 111 -2.56 4.94 -8.10
CA ILE A 111 -3.46 5.18 -6.96
C ILE A 111 -2.63 4.98 -5.69
N PRO A 112 -2.15 6.05 -5.03
CA PRO A 112 -1.29 5.93 -3.87
C PRO A 112 -2.06 5.57 -2.59
N ARG A 113 -3.39 5.75 -2.60
CA ARG A 113 -4.28 5.51 -1.47
C ARG A 113 -5.45 4.62 -1.87
N ALA A 114 -5.14 3.39 -2.33
CA ALA A 114 -6.16 2.46 -2.82
C ALA A 114 -7.26 2.21 -1.77
N ASN A 115 -6.89 2.11 -0.49
CA ASN A 115 -7.84 2.12 0.64
C ASN A 115 -7.77 3.46 1.40
N ASN A 116 -8.28 4.54 0.80
CA ASN A 116 -8.18 5.89 1.36
C ASN A 116 -8.76 6.01 2.79
N SER A 117 -9.89 5.34 3.07
CA SER A 117 -10.49 5.28 4.40
C SER A 117 -9.53 4.65 5.44
N GLY A 118 -8.75 3.64 5.07
CA GLY A 118 -7.82 2.98 6.01
C GLY A 118 -6.72 3.92 6.55
N PHE A 119 -6.37 4.99 5.83
CA PHE A 119 -5.42 6.01 6.29
C PHE A 119 -5.95 6.90 7.42
N THR A 120 -7.25 6.82 7.73
CA THR A 120 -7.89 7.71 8.71
C THR A 120 -7.91 7.13 10.13
N HIS A 121 -7.32 5.95 10.35
CA HIS A 121 -7.15 5.37 11.68
C HIS A 121 -5.96 4.40 11.74
N THR A 122 -5.59 3.99 12.95
CA THR A 122 -4.65 2.89 13.20
C THR A 122 -5.37 1.74 13.89
N ASP A 123 -4.75 0.56 13.85
CA ASP A 123 -5.26 -0.61 14.57
C ASP A 123 -5.14 -0.42 16.10
N PRO A 124 -6.21 -0.68 16.87
CA PRO A 124 -6.18 -0.52 18.30
C PRO A 124 -5.19 -1.52 18.92
N GLN A 125 -4.57 -1.12 20.03
CA GLN A 125 -3.63 -1.93 20.82
C GLN A 125 -2.28 -2.27 20.15
N GLU A 126 -2.03 -1.84 18.90
CA GLU A 126 -0.74 -2.06 18.23
C GLU A 126 0.35 -1.03 18.65
N GLY A 127 -0.06 0.09 19.25
CA GLY A 127 0.85 1.15 19.68
C GLY A 127 1.56 1.86 18.51
N THR A 128 1.03 1.74 17.29
CA THR A 128 1.61 2.32 16.08
C THR A 128 1.64 3.85 16.13
N PRO A 129 2.62 4.50 15.48
CA PRO A 129 2.54 5.93 15.27
C PRO A 129 1.34 6.27 14.36
N GLN A 130 0.81 7.50 14.46
CA GLN A 130 -0.20 7.99 13.51
C GLN A 130 0.42 8.48 12.19
N LYS A 131 1.69 8.87 12.23
CA LYS A 131 2.46 9.38 11.10
C LYS A 131 3.94 9.09 11.30
N PHE A 132 4.67 9.09 10.19
CA PHE A 132 6.12 9.04 10.17
C PHE A 132 6.68 10.15 9.26
N THR A 133 7.93 10.50 9.47
CA THR A 133 8.57 11.69 8.92
C THR A 133 9.82 11.29 8.15
N ILE A 134 9.94 11.83 6.95
CA ILE A 134 11.10 11.67 6.07
C ILE A 134 11.77 13.02 5.93
N LYS A 135 13.07 13.07 6.21
CA LYS A 135 13.89 14.26 6.00
C LYS A 135 14.16 14.40 4.51
N THR A 136 13.89 15.58 3.95
CA THR A 136 14.22 15.92 2.55
C THR A 136 15.19 17.09 2.52
N PRO A 137 15.89 17.33 1.40
CA PRO A 137 16.71 18.53 1.22
C PRO A 137 15.94 19.86 1.40
N SER A 138 14.61 19.82 1.24
CA SER A 138 13.72 20.99 1.33
C SER A 138 12.99 21.13 2.67
N GLY A 139 13.26 20.25 3.63
CA GLY A 139 12.57 20.18 4.92
C GLY A 139 11.95 18.82 5.19
N GLU A 140 11.23 18.70 6.29
CA GLU A 140 10.57 17.44 6.65
C GLU A 140 9.26 17.25 5.89
N ARG A 141 9.04 16.03 5.40
CA ARG A 141 7.74 15.57 4.93
C ARG A 141 7.20 14.50 5.86
N TRP A 142 5.89 14.48 6.04
CA TRP A 142 5.21 13.52 6.89
C TRP A 142 4.19 12.73 6.09
N PHE A 143 3.95 11.49 6.51
CA PHE A 143 3.07 10.53 5.87
C PHE A 143 2.27 9.81 6.95
N ARG A 144 0.97 9.58 6.72
CA ARG A 144 0.15 8.82 7.69
C ARG A 144 0.57 7.36 7.72
N PHE A 145 0.60 6.80 8.93
CA PHE A 145 0.63 5.36 9.14
C PHE A 145 -0.80 4.95 9.50
N GLY A 146 -1.45 4.20 8.63
CA GLY A 146 -2.85 3.83 8.80
C GLY A 146 -3.05 2.41 9.33
N SER A 147 -4.25 1.88 9.12
CA SER A 147 -4.63 0.50 9.45
C SER A 147 -4.55 -0.39 8.22
N ARG A 148 -4.48 -1.70 8.42
CA ARG A 148 -4.66 -2.69 7.35
C ARG A 148 -6.05 -2.61 6.69
N ALA A 149 -7.08 -2.22 7.42
CA ALA A 149 -8.47 -2.29 6.98
C ALA A 149 -9.07 -0.89 6.72
N THR A 150 -10.21 -0.83 6.03
CA THR A 150 -11.08 0.36 5.96
C THR A 150 -11.53 0.76 7.37
N ASN A 151 -11.68 2.06 7.64
CA ASN A 151 -12.04 2.56 8.97
C ASN A 151 -13.45 2.10 9.37
N PRO A 152 -13.63 1.48 10.56
CA PRO A 152 -14.95 1.04 11.01
C PRO A 152 -15.94 2.20 11.22
N VAL A 153 -15.48 3.45 11.34
CA VAL A 153 -16.36 4.63 11.35
C VAL A 153 -17.06 4.82 10.01
N ASP A 154 -16.40 4.48 8.90
CA ASP A 154 -16.94 4.61 7.54
C ASP A 154 -17.70 3.34 7.10
N GLN A 155 -17.40 2.20 7.72
CA GLN A 155 -18.01 0.91 7.41
C GLN A 155 -18.20 0.07 8.69
N TRP A 156 -19.44 -0.03 9.15
CA TRP A 156 -19.87 -0.86 10.28
C TRP A 156 -21.29 -1.40 10.00
N PRO A 157 -21.69 -2.58 10.52
CA PRO A 157 -20.93 -3.53 11.34
C PRO A 157 -20.08 -4.52 10.53
N ASP A 158 -19.06 -5.08 11.19
CA ASP A 158 -18.39 -6.29 10.73
C ASP A 158 -19.31 -7.49 11.05
N PRO A 159 -19.60 -8.39 10.08
CA PRO A 159 -20.37 -9.60 10.35
C PRO A 159 -19.52 -10.60 11.15
N ASP A 160 -20.12 -11.65 11.72
CA ASP A 160 -19.33 -12.73 12.34
C ASP A 160 -18.50 -13.51 11.31
N ILE A 161 -19.08 -13.72 10.13
CA ILE A 161 -18.45 -14.39 8.98
C ILE A 161 -18.65 -13.49 7.77
N TYR A 162 -17.55 -13.12 7.13
CA TYR A 162 -17.61 -12.46 5.83
C TYR A 162 -17.73 -13.53 4.74
N ILE A 163 -18.75 -13.41 3.89
CA ILE A 163 -18.91 -14.25 2.71
C ILE A 163 -18.54 -13.40 1.51
N HIS A 164 -17.43 -13.74 0.85
CA HIS A 164 -16.96 -13.06 -0.33
C HIS A 164 -18.01 -13.15 -1.45
N ALA A 165 -18.51 -12.00 -1.91
CA ALA A 165 -19.71 -11.95 -2.75
C ALA A 165 -19.57 -12.71 -4.07
N ALA A 166 -18.40 -12.66 -4.71
CA ALA A 166 -18.19 -13.26 -6.03
C ALA A 166 -17.95 -14.78 -5.99
N SER A 167 -17.34 -15.31 -4.92
CA SER A 167 -16.94 -16.73 -4.83
C SER A 167 -17.68 -17.54 -3.76
N GLY A 168 -18.38 -16.89 -2.83
CA GLY A 168 -18.98 -17.54 -1.67
C GLY A 168 -17.96 -18.00 -0.61
N GLN A 169 -16.68 -17.68 -0.77
CA GLN A 169 -15.63 -18.00 0.20
C GLN A 169 -15.93 -17.38 1.57
N ARG A 170 -15.78 -18.16 2.63
CA ARG A 170 -15.97 -17.71 4.01
C ARG A 170 -14.63 -17.24 4.60
N LEU A 171 -14.65 -16.05 5.16
CA LEU A 171 -13.51 -15.39 5.80
C LEU A 171 -13.90 -14.91 7.19
N SER A 172 -12.90 -14.54 7.99
CA SER A 172 -13.13 -13.83 9.25
C SER A 172 -13.97 -12.58 8.98
N GLY A 173 -14.91 -12.29 9.88
CA GLY A 173 -15.76 -11.10 9.82
C GLY A 173 -15.03 -9.80 9.51
N SER A 174 -13.89 -9.59 10.18
CA SER A 174 -13.05 -8.40 10.03
C SER A 174 -12.47 -8.20 8.62
N GLU A 175 -12.37 -9.27 7.82
CA GLU A 175 -11.87 -9.20 6.44
C GLU A 175 -12.84 -8.47 5.50
N VAL A 176 -14.08 -8.22 5.92
CA VAL A 176 -15.05 -7.42 5.15
C VAL A 176 -14.56 -5.99 4.86
N ARG A 177 -13.67 -5.47 5.71
CA ARG A 177 -13.03 -4.15 5.58
C ARG A 177 -11.64 -4.23 4.91
N ASN A 178 -11.17 -5.41 4.55
CA ASN A 178 -9.88 -5.59 3.89
C ASN A 178 -10.05 -5.47 2.37
N LEU A 179 -9.45 -4.44 1.76
CA LEU A 179 -9.53 -4.22 0.31
C LEU A 179 -8.97 -5.41 -0.47
N ASN A 180 -7.88 -6.02 0.02
CA ASN A 180 -7.30 -7.23 -0.58
C ASN A 180 -8.07 -8.51 -0.21
N ARG A 181 -9.34 -8.40 0.19
CA ARG A 181 -10.33 -9.50 0.29
C ARG A 181 -11.67 -9.13 -0.36
N ALA A 182 -11.74 -7.99 -1.04
CA ALA A 182 -12.97 -7.41 -1.55
C ALA A 182 -13.09 -7.45 -3.08
N TYR A 183 -12.01 -7.77 -3.81
CA TYR A 183 -12.06 -7.83 -5.28
C TYR A 183 -12.88 -9.02 -5.79
N PRO A 184 -13.63 -8.90 -6.89
CA PRO A 184 -13.72 -7.76 -7.80
C PRO A 184 -14.63 -6.63 -7.32
N GLY A 185 -15.21 -6.76 -6.13
CA GLY A 185 -16.14 -5.80 -5.56
C GLY A 185 -17.52 -5.85 -6.20
N ARG A 186 -18.43 -5.01 -5.69
CA ARG A 186 -19.78 -4.85 -6.25
C ARG A 186 -20.30 -3.43 -6.01
N PRO A 187 -21.11 -2.88 -6.94
CA PRO A 187 -21.56 -1.49 -6.87
C PRO A 187 -22.56 -1.24 -5.73
N ASP A 188 -23.28 -2.28 -5.30
CA ASP A 188 -24.28 -2.26 -4.22
C ASP A 188 -23.73 -2.80 -2.88
N GLY A 189 -22.42 -3.03 -2.80
CA GLY A 189 -21.76 -3.53 -1.58
C GLY A 189 -21.49 -2.48 -0.51
N ASN A 190 -20.72 -2.90 0.49
CA ASN A 190 -20.16 -2.01 1.49
C ASN A 190 -19.10 -1.06 0.87
N LEU A 191 -18.52 -0.17 1.66
CA LEU A 191 -17.56 0.82 1.17
C LEU A 191 -16.33 0.15 0.53
N THR A 192 -15.74 -0.85 1.20
CA THR A 192 -14.55 -1.55 0.70
C THR A 192 -14.84 -2.32 -0.60
N GLU A 193 -15.99 -2.98 -0.71
CA GLU A 193 -16.45 -3.65 -1.94
C GLU A 193 -16.68 -2.64 -3.08
N LYS A 194 -17.19 -1.44 -2.78
CA LYS A 194 -17.37 -0.36 -3.75
C LYS A 194 -16.05 0.21 -4.25
N VAL A 195 -15.04 0.32 -3.38
CA VAL A 195 -13.67 0.71 -3.76
C VAL A 195 -13.06 -0.32 -4.70
N ALA A 196 -13.12 -1.61 -4.35
CA ALA A 196 -12.66 -2.69 -5.22
C ALA A 196 -13.36 -2.67 -6.59
N TYR A 197 -14.68 -2.46 -6.60
CA TYR A 197 -15.45 -2.31 -7.84
C TYR A 197 -15.00 -1.10 -8.66
N GLY A 198 -14.77 0.05 -8.03
CA GLY A 198 -14.26 1.25 -8.69
C GLY A 198 -12.91 1.02 -9.38
N ILE A 199 -11.99 0.32 -8.73
CA ILE A 199 -10.68 -0.05 -9.30
C ILE A 199 -10.88 -0.98 -10.51
N VAL A 200 -11.78 -1.96 -10.42
CA VAL A 200 -12.13 -2.84 -11.55
C VAL A 200 -12.72 -2.04 -12.72
N GLN A 201 -13.58 -1.05 -12.47
CA GLN A 201 -14.12 -0.19 -13.52
C GLN A 201 -13.03 0.67 -14.17
N LEU A 202 -12.13 1.25 -13.36
CA LEU A 202 -10.98 1.99 -13.86
C LEU A 202 -10.14 1.12 -14.81
N ILE A 203 -9.80 -0.10 -14.39
CA ILE A 203 -9.03 -1.04 -15.22
C ILE A 203 -9.71 -1.30 -16.57
N LYS A 204 -11.03 -1.50 -16.57
CA LYS A 204 -11.82 -1.75 -17.79
C LYS A 204 -11.92 -0.53 -18.70
N VAL A 205 -12.18 0.65 -18.12
CA VAL A 205 -12.34 1.91 -18.87
C VAL A 205 -11.01 2.36 -19.48
N GLU A 206 -9.95 2.33 -18.68
CA GLU A 206 -8.61 2.75 -19.10
C GLU A 206 -7.84 1.67 -19.87
N LYS A 207 -8.44 0.47 -20.02
CA LYS A 207 -7.87 -0.69 -20.73
C LYS A 207 -6.47 -1.02 -20.22
N VAL A 208 -6.33 -1.16 -18.91
CA VAL A 208 -5.04 -1.38 -18.26
C VAL A 208 -4.49 -2.76 -18.63
N ASP A 209 -3.32 -2.79 -19.26
CA ASP A 209 -2.60 -3.98 -19.69
C ASP A 209 -1.91 -4.71 -18.53
N LEU A 210 -1.45 -3.96 -17.53
CA LEU A 210 -0.70 -4.46 -16.36
C LEU A 210 -1.12 -3.74 -15.08
N THR A 211 -1.49 -4.48 -14.05
CA THR A 211 -1.75 -3.96 -12.71
C THR A 211 -0.76 -4.53 -11.70
N ILE A 212 -0.10 -3.66 -10.95
CA ILE A 212 0.85 -4.01 -9.90
C ILE A 212 0.35 -3.44 -8.56
N ASP A 213 0.06 -4.31 -7.60
CA ASP A 213 -0.36 -3.93 -6.25
C ASP A 213 0.81 -4.07 -5.27
N LEU A 214 1.21 -2.97 -4.64
CA LEU A 214 2.40 -2.89 -3.78
C LEU A 214 2.03 -3.13 -2.32
N HIS A 215 2.53 -4.23 -1.76
CA HIS A 215 2.31 -4.66 -0.39
C HIS A 215 3.62 -4.82 0.38
N GLU A 216 3.48 -4.96 1.69
CA GLU A 216 4.55 -5.45 2.53
C GLU A 216 4.08 -6.58 3.45
N ALA A 217 5.02 -7.47 3.78
CA ALA A 217 4.81 -8.61 4.66
C ALA A 217 5.76 -8.57 5.86
N SER A 218 5.31 -9.13 6.98
CA SER A 218 6.13 -9.29 8.19
C SER A 218 7.29 -10.26 7.95
N PRO A 219 8.50 -10.03 8.51
CA PRO A 219 9.67 -10.92 8.35
C PRO A 219 9.44 -12.41 8.65
N GLU A 220 8.45 -12.75 9.47
CA GLU A 220 8.04 -14.12 9.79
C GLU A 220 7.00 -14.75 8.83
N TYR A 221 6.61 -14.07 7.76
CA TYR A 221 5.64 -14.57 6.77
C TYR A 221 6.36 -15.16 5.55
N PRO A 222 5.94 -16.32 5.01
CA PRO A 222 6.66 -17.00 3.93
C PRO A 222 6.62 -16.29 2.57
N VAL A 223 5.56 -15.55 2.28
CA VAL A 223 5.42 -14.81 1.01
C VAL A 223 5.87 -13.38 1.25
N ILE A 224 7.18 -13.18 1.23
CA ILE A 224 7.87 -11.91 1.54
C ILE A 224 9.06 -11.77 0.61
N HIS A 225 9.43 -10.54 0.24
CA HIS A 225 10.39 -10.32 -0.84
C HIS A 225 9.99 -11.12 -2.08
N ALA A 226 8.71 -11.04 -2.46
CA ALA A 226 8.12 -11.94 -3.44
C ALA A 226 7.22 -11.19 -4.41
N THR A 227 7.15 -11.68 -5.64
CA THR A 227 6.08 -11.37 -6.59
C THR A 227 5.05 -12.49 -6.54
N VAL A 228 3.79 -12.15 -6.30
CA VAL A 228 2.65 -13.04 -6.49
C VAL A 228 1.96 -12.72 -7.81
N ALA A 229 1.93 -13.68 -8.74
CA ALA A 229 1.44 -13.44 -10.09
C ALA A 229 0.21 -14.27 -10.43
N HIS A 230 -0.75 -13.65 -11.11
CA HIS A 230 -1.82 -14.36 -11.81
C HIS A 230 -1.26 -15.31 -12.88
N ASP A 231 -1.97 -16.40 -13.20
CA ASP A 231 -1.53 -17.40 -14.19
C ASP A 231 -1.13 -16.76 -15.54
N ARG A 232 -1.93 -15.79 -16.01
CA ARG A 232 -1.65 -15.02 -17.23
C ARG A 232 -0.40 -14.13 -17.15
N ALA A 233 -0.02 -13.68 -15.95
CA ALA A 233 1.14 -12.82 -15.72
C ALA A 233 2.40 -13.62 -15.37
N MET A 234 2.26 -14.92 -15.07
CA MET A 234 3.36 -15.78 -14.61
C MET A 234 4.58 -15.80 -15.54
N PRO A 235 4.43 -15.89 -16.89
CA PRO A 235 5.59 -15.86 -17.79
C PRO A 235 6.40 -14.56 -17.71
N MET A 236 5.73 -13.43 -17.51
CA MET A 236 6.37 -12.11 -17.35
C MET A 236 7.02 -11.99 -15.97
N ALA A 237 6.29 -12.43 -14.93
CA ALA A 237 6.79 -12.41 -13.57
C ALA A 237 8.07 -13.23 -13.41
N ALA A 238 8.12 -14.44 -13.98
CA ALA A 238 9.31 -15.28 -13.95
C ALA A 238 10.54 -14.63 -14.56
N GLU A 239 10.36 -13.97 -15.71
CA GLU A 239 11.47 -13.29 -16.37
C GLU A 239 11.96 -12.08 -15.58
N VAL A 240 11.04 -11.25 -15.09
CA VAL A 240 11.39 -10.06 -14.30
C VAL A 240 12.07 -10.45 -12.99
N THR A 241 11.54 -11.44 -12.25
CA THR A 241 12.18 -11.89 -11.00
C THR A 241 13.58 -12.47 -11.25
N MET A 242 13.79 -13.18 -12.35
CA MET A 242 15.12 -13.69 -12.71
C MET A 242 16.10 -12.56 -13.02
N ASN A 243 15.67 -11.54 -13.77
CA ASN A 243 16.51 -10.38 -14.09
C ASN A 243 16.86 -9.57 -12.84
N LEU A 244 15.88 -9.33 -11.96
CA LEU A 244 16.09 -8.66 -10.67
C LEU A 244 17.12 -9.41 -9.82
N GLN A 245 17.06 -10.74 -9.80
CA GLN A 245 18.03 -11.55 -9.07
C GLN A 245 19.45 -11.43 -9.64
N VAL A 246 19.60 -11.33 -10.96
CA VAL A 246 20.91 -11.05 -11.61
C VAL A 246 21.45 -9.68 -11.19
N GLU A 247 20.58 -8.70 -10.97
CA GLU A 247 20.92 -7.37 -10.44
C GLU A 247 21.14 -7.34 -8.92
N GLY A 248 21.08 -8.50 -8.25
CA GLY A 248 21.28 -8.63 -6.80
C GLY A 248 20.04 -8.32 -5.96
N ILE A 249 18.86 -8.23 -6.57
CA ILE A 249 17.59 -8.04 -5.89
C ILE A 249 16.86 -9.39 -5.83
N GLU A 250 17.05 -10.11 -4.73
CA GLU A 250 16.38 -11.41 -4.52
C GLU A 250 14.86 -11.22 -4.42
N MET A 251 14.10 -11.75 -5.36
CA MET A 251 12.64 -11.71 -5.30
C MET A 251 12.06 -13.08 -5.62
N GLY A 252 11.39 -13.68 -4.64
CA GLY A 252 10.65 -14.92 -4.83
C GLY A 252 9.54 -14.75 -5.86
N LEU A 253 9.12 -15.87 -6.45
CA LEU A 253 8.00 -15.91 -7.38
C LEU A 253 6.97 -16.92 -6.87
N GLU A 254 5.77 -16.43 -6.62
CA GLU A 254 4.67 -17.22 -6.09
C GLU A 254 3.46 -17.19 -7.04
N PRO A 255 2.79 -18.32 -7.27
CA PRO A 255 1.52 -18.33 -8.00
C PRO A 255 0.40 -17.77 -7.15
N SER A 256 -0.44 -16.95 -7.77
CA SER A 256 -1.73 -16.54 -7.22
C SER A 256 -2.61 -17.78 -6.97
N PRO A 257 -3.00 -18.10 -5.73
CA PRO A 257 -3.77 -19.31 -5.47
C PRO A 257 -5.15 -19.26 -6.12
N VAL A 258 -5.48 -20.26 -6.93
CA VAL A 258 -6.74 -20.31 -7.70
C VAL A 258 -7.99 -20.31 -6.81
N ASN A 259 -7.93 -20.99 -5.66
CA ASN A 259 -9.07 -21.13 -4.75
C ASN A 259 -9.06 -20.12 -3.59
N PHE A 260 -8.17 -19.12 -3.62
CA PHE A 260 -8.10 -18.09 -2.59
C PHE A 260 -8.55 -16.74 -3.15
N HIS A 261 -9.82 -16.45 -2.91
CA HIS A 261 -10.55 -15.35 -3.54
C HIS A 261 -10.49 -14.05 -2.75
N GLY A 262 -10.82 -12.95 -3.43
CA GLY A 262 -10.83 -11.59 -2.89
C GLY A 262 -9.53 -10.80 -3.07
N LEU A 263 -8.47 -11.46 -3.54
CA LEU A 263 -7.13 -10.88 -3.72
C LEU A 263 -7.03 -10.07 -5.01
N SER A 264 -6.31 -8.95 -5.00
CA SER A 264 -6.07 -8.12 -6.19
C SER A 264 -5.43 -8.92 -7.33
N HIS A 265 -4.34 -9.64 -7.07
CA HIS A 265 -3.63 -10.43 -8.08
C HIS A 265 -4.43 -11.64 -8.60
N ARG A 266 -5.45 -12.12 -7.88
CA ARG A 266 -6.35 -13.18 -8.36
C ARG A 266 -7.50 -12.59 -9.17
N GLU A 267 -8.28 -11.75 -8.52
CA GLU A 267 -9.59 -11.31 -9.00
C GLU A 267 -9.48 -10.26 -10.10
N LEU A 268 -8.46 -9.38 -10.08
CA LEU A 268 -8.23 -8.46 -11.20
C LEU A 268 -7.84 -9.23 -12.46
N GLY A 269 -7.07 -10.31 -12.31
CA GLY A 269 -6.71 -11.17 -13.42
C GLY A 269 -7.87 -12.04 -13.93
N ASP A 270 -8.85 -12.39 -13.09
CA ASP A 270 -10.02 -13.17 -13.51
C ASP A 270 -11.15 -12.31 -14.11
N TYR A 271 -11.33 -11.08 -13.62
CA TYR A 271 -12.48 -10.23 -13.97
C TYR A 271 -12.16 -9.08 -14.94
N THR A 272 -10.91 -8.97 -15.38
CA THR A 272 -10.44 -7.97 -16.36
C THR A 272 -9.43 -8.58 -17.33
N ASP A 273 -8.88 -7.79 -18.26
CA ASP A 273 -7.84 -8.23 -19.21
C ASP A 273 -6.40 -7.90 -18.78
N THR A 274 -6.24 -7.29 -17.60
CA THR A 274 -4.95 -6.89 -17.05
C THR A 274 -4.10 -8.09 -16.66
N LEU A 275 -2.79 -8.00 -16.90
CA LEU A 275 -1.83 -8.86 -16.22
C LEU A 275 -1.74 -8.39 -14.76
N ALA A 276 -2.20 -9.22 -13.83
CA ALA A 276 -2.30 -8.85 -12.42
C ALA A 276 -1.14 -9.43 -11.59
N ILE A 277 -0.47 -8.55 -10.85
CA ILE A 277 0.69 -8.86 -10.02
C ILE A 277 0.55 -8.15 -8.67
N LEU A 278 1.00 -8.81 -7.61
CA LEU A 278 1.23 -8.19 -6.30
C LEU A 278 2.70 -8.37 -5.93
N MET A 279 3.30 -7.37 -5.29
CA MET A 279 4.68 -7.43 -4.82
C MET A 279 4.76 -7.19 -3.33
N GLU A 280 5.57 -7.98 -2.63
CA GLU A 280 5.80 -7.91 -1.18
C GLU A 280 7.24 -7.49 -0.88
N SER A 281 7.43 -6.46 -0.05
CA SER A 281 8.72 -6.18 0.61
C SER A 281 8.65 -6.48 2.12
N ALA A 282 9.79 -6.63 2.80
CA ALA A 282 9.80 -7.04 4.21
C ALA A 282 9.57 -5.86 5.15
N ASN A 283 8.46 -5.81 5.89
CA ASN A 283 8.12 -4.73 6.81
C ASN A 283 8.31 -5.13 8.29
N PRO A 284 9.38 -4.66 8.95
CA PRO A 284 9.62 -4.96 10.36
C PRO A 284 8.55 -4.38 11.30
N SER A 285 7.80 -3.36 10.87
CA SER A 285 6.73 -2.78 11.69
C SER A 285 5.43 -3.58 11.69
N GLN A 286 5.30 -4.62 10.85
CA GLN A 286 4.05 -5.36 10.67
C GLN A 286 3.99 -6.66 11.50
N GLY A 287 5.11 -7.32 11.77
CA GLY A 287 5.11 -8.64 12.41
C GLY A 287 5.06 -8.62 13.94
N ARG A 288 4.69 -9.75 14.52
CA ARG A 288 4.43 -9.95 15.96
C ARG A 288 5.70 -10.17 16.78
N LEU A 289 6.81 -10.50 16.14
CA LEU A 289 8.10 -10.70 16.82
C LEU A 289 8.88 -9.40 17.07
N ARG A 290 8.38 -8.27 16.58
CA ARG A 290 8.99 -6.94 16.73
C ARG A 290 9.00 -6.46 18.17
N GLY A 291 9.96 -5.59 18.50
CA GLY A 291 9.96 -4.81 19.73
C GLY A 291 8.93 -3.67 19.72
N ARG A 292 9.37 -2.48 20.12
CA ARG A 292 8.48 -1.30 20.17
C ARG A 292 8.10 -0.87 18.75
N THR A 293 6.81 -0.70 18.52
CA THR A 293 6.32 -0.09 17.27
C THR A 293 6.37 1.42 17.39
N ASP A 294 7.33 2.05 16.72
CA ASP A 294 7.43 3.51 16.64
C ASP A 294 7.87 3.95 15.23
N GLU A 295 7.92 5.26 15.03
CA GLU A 295 8.37 5.88 13.77
C GLU A 295 9.78 5.43 13.38
N ALA A 296 10.67 5.16 14.34
CA ALA A 296 12.04 4.74 14.03
C ALA A 296 12.05 3.32 13.47
N LEU A 297 11.23 2.40 13.99
CA LEU A 297 11.07 1.07 13.40
C LEU A 297 10.50 1.16 11.98
N VAL A 298 9.51 2.03 11.77
CA VAL A 298 8.90 2.27 10.46
C VAL A 298 9.90 2.81 9.44
N VAL A 299 10.80 3.70 9.82
CA VAL A 299 11.74 4.33 8.88
C VAL A 299 13.04 3.54 8.75
N LYS A 300 13.67 3.19 9.87
CA LYS A 300 14.99 2.53 9.88
C LYS A 300 14.90 1.03 9.68
N GLY A 301 13.75 0.41 9.99
CA GLY A 301 13.56 -1.03 9.84
C GLY A 301 14.46 -1.90 10.71
N GLN A 302 15.02 -1.34 11.78
CA GLN A 302 15.95 -2.01 12.68
C GLN A 302 15.24 -2.43 13.96
N ASP A 303 15.38 -3.70 14.34
CA ASP A 303 14.82 -4.21 15.57
C ASP A 303 15.66 -5.36 16.13
N LYS A 304 16.00 -5.26 17.42
CA LYS A 304 16.84 -6.25 18.10
C LYS A 304 16.13 -7.59 18.30
N GLU A 305 14.80 -7.60 18.43
CA GLU A 305 14.04 -8.84 18.64
C GLU A 305 14.00 -9.63 17.33
N TYR A 306 13.90 -8.96 16.18
CA TYR A 306 14.09 -9.60 14.88
C TYR A 306 15.48 -10.17 14.67
N VAL A 307 16.55 -9.48 15.10
CA VAL A 307 17.91 -10.05 15.06
C VAL A 307 18.00 -11.34 15.91
N GLN A 308 17.30 -11.42 17.04
CA GLN A 308 17.23 -12.67 17.82
C GLN A 308 16.37 -13.73 17.13
N ALA A 309 15.21 -13.34 16.57
CA ALA A 309 14.33 -14.25 15.84
C ALA A 309 15.03 -14.88 14.62
N ALA A 310 15.88 -14.12 13.93
CA ALA A 310 16.72 -14.61 12.84
C ALA A 310 17.69 -15.70 13.31
N LYS A 311 18.38 -15.49 14.44
CA LYS A 311 19.28 -16.50 15.06
C LYS A 311 18.55 -17.78 15.46
N LEU A 312 17.24 -17.69 15.71
CA LEU A 312 16.37 -18.82 16.04
C LEU A 312 15.73 -19.47 14.80
N GLY A 313 16.02 -19.00 13.58
CA GLY A 313 15.45 -19.53 12.34
C GLY A 313 13.94 -19.32 12.21
N ARG A 314 13.41 -18.21 12.75
CA ARG A 314 11.97 -17.90 12.77
C ARG A 314 11.50 -16.98 11.65
N LEU A 315 12.42 -16.51 10.80
CA LEU A 315 12.15 -15.53 9.74
C LEU A 315 12.32 -16.18 8.37
N PHE A 316 11.62 -15.63 7.38
CA PHE A 316 11.70 -16.03 5.96
C PHE A 316 12.56 -15.09 5.13
N VAL A 317 13.04 -13.99 5.73
CA VAL A 317 14.06 -13.10 5.16
C VAL A 317 15.29 -13.02 6.06
N PRO A 318 16.49 -12.82 5.48
CA PRO A 318 17.67 -12.49 6.26
C PRO A 318 17.44 -11.21 7.05
N PHE A 319 17.72 -11.23 8.35
CA PHE A 319 17.58 -10.05 9.20
C PHE A 319 18.79 -9.92 10.12
N ASP A 320 19.59 -8.88 9.90
CA ASP A 320 20.78 -8.54 10.68
C ASP A 320 20.61 -7.16 11.36
N GLU A 321 21.68 -6.62 11.95
CA GLU A 321 21.66 -5.32 12.62
C GLU A 321 21.33 -4.14 11.69
N LYS A 322 21.46 -4.30 10.36
CA LYS A 322 21.07 -3.28 9.39
C LYS A 322 19.55 -3.23 9.22
N GLY A 323 18.87 -4.36 9.43
CA GLY A 323 17.43 -4.50 9.26
C GLY A 323 16.98 -4.27 7.81
N HIS A 324 15.71 -3.88 7.63
CA HIS A 324 15.13 -3.56 6.33
C HIS A 324 14.66 -2.09 6.29
N PRO A 325 15.55 -1.13 6.03
CA PRO A 325 15.21 0.29 6.04
C PRO A 325 14.18 0.62 4.95
N LEU A 326 13.48 1.75 5.12
CA LEU A 326 12.45 2.19 4.18
C LEU A 326 13.01 2.42 2.77
N GLU A 327 14.26 2.88 2.67
CA GLU A 327 15.02 3.00 1.42
C GLU A 327 15.09 1.69 0.65
N GLU A 328 15.40 0.59 1.34
CA GLU A 328 15.49 -0.73 0.72
C GLU A 328 14.11 -1.17 0.22
N ARG A 329 13.09 -1.08 1.08
CA ARG A 329 11.75 -1.58 0.78
C ARG A 329 11.09 -0.81 -0.36
N VAL A 330 11.18 0.52 -0.33
CA VAL A 330 10.72 1.39 -1.42
C VAL A 330 11.51 1.11 -2.70
N GLY A 331 12.84 0.97 -2.59
CA GLY A 331 13.70 0.71 -3.74
C GLY A 331 13.46 -0.63 -4.41
N ARG A 332 13.15 -1.68 -3.64
CA ARG A 332 12.72 -2.97 -4.20
C ARG A 332 11.46 -2.82 -5.03
N HIS A 333 10.46 -2.10 -4.53
CA HIS A 333 9.23 -1.85 -5.27
C HIS A 333 9.47 -1.02 -6.54
N THR A 334 10.16 0.12 -6.45
CA THR A 334 10.34 1.02 -7.61
C THR A 334 11.22 0.41 -8.69
N THR A 335 12.27 -0.34 -8.32
CA THR A 335 13.08 -1.10 -9.30
C THR A 335 12.23 -2.16 -9.99
N ALA A 336 11.49 -2.97 -9.21
CA ALA A 336 10.68 -4.05 -9.76
C ALA A 336 9.53 -3.52 -10.64
N VAL A 337 8.82 -2.46 -10.23
CA VAL A 337 7.79 -1.80 -11.04
C VAL A 337 8.37 -1.44 -12.40
N ALA A 338 9.52 -0.77 -12.42
CA ALA A 338 10.09 -0.33 -13.68
C ALA A 338 10.56 -1.50 -14.58
N ALA A 339 11.06 -2.60 -14.00
CA ALA A 339 11.39 -3.80 -14.76
C ALA A 339 10.13 -4.43 -15.39
N TYR A 340 9.01 -4.43 -14.67
CA TYR A 340 7.71 -4.87 -15.24
C TYR A 340 7.20 -3.97 -16.35
N LEU A 341 7.33 -2.64 -16.19
CA LEU A 341 6.94 -1.69 -17.24
C LEU A 341 7.76 -1.90 -18.53
N GLU A 342 9.06 -2.14 -18.40
CA GLU A 342 9.95 -2.43 -19.53
C GLU A 342 9.63 -3.79 -20.18
N ALA A 343 9.25 -4.80 -19.38
CA ALA A 343 8.91 -6.12 -19.89
C ALA A 343 7.56 -6.18 -20.64
N LEU A 344 6.62 -5.28 -20.35
CA LEU A 344 5.23 -5.37 -20.77
C LEU A 344 5.04 -5.62 -22.28
N GLY A 345 5.73 -4.88 -23.13
CA GLY A 345 5.58 -4.97 -24.60
C GLY A 345 5.89 -6.36 -25.17
N ARG A 346 6.72 -7.15 -24.48
CA ARG A 346 7.07 -8.52 -24.87
C ARG A 346 5.96 -9.53 -24.61
N TYR A 347 5.07 -9.22 -23.66
CA TYR A 347 3.96 -10.09 -23.25
C TYR A 347 2.59 -9.59 -23.71
N LYS A 348 2.49 -8.30 -24.06
CA LYS A 348 1.31 -7.66 -24.62
C LYS A 348 1.74 -6.87 -25.87
N PRO A 349 1.62 -7.45 -27.07
CA PRO A 349 2.05 -6.78 -28.31
C PRO A 349 1.38 -5.41 -28.48
N GLY A 350 2.19 -4.38 -28.74
CA GLY A 350 1.72 -2.99 -28.86
C GLY A 350 1.55 -2.26 -27.54
N ALA A 351 1.79 -2.92 -26.40
CA ALA A 351 1.75 -2.32 -25.07
C ALA A 351 3.15 -1.94 -24.55
N ASP A 352 4.10 -1.65 -25.44
CA ASP A 352 5.43 -1.16 -25.06
C ASP A 352 5.31 0.13 -24.23
N MET A 353 6.13 0.23 -23.18
CA MET A 353 6.20 1.40 -22.33
C MET A 353 7.65 1.85 -22.17
N ALA A 354 7.85 3.15 -22.03
CA ALA A 354 9.12 3.75 -21.69
C ALA A 354 8.87 4.83 -20.65
N VAL A 355 9.41 4.61 -19.44
CA VAL A 355 9.18 5.48 -18.28
C VAL A 355 10.50 5.80 -17.62
N GLU A 356 10.87 7.07 -17.64
CA GLU A 356 12.09 7.59 -17.04
C GLU A 356 11.82 8.17 -15.64
N GLY A 357 12.87 8.47 -14.88
CA GLY A 357 12.75 9.17 -13.59
C GLY A 357 12.24 8.32 -12.42
N ILE A 358 12.03 7.01 -12.60
CA ILE A 358 11.71 6.10 -11.48
C ILE A 358 13.00 5.81 -10.71
N PRO A 359 13.14 6.26 -9.44
CA PRO A 359 14.35 6.03 -8.66
C PRO A 359 14.50 4.55 -8.34
N LYS A 360 15.70 4.00 -8.55
CA LYS A 360 16.01 2.57 -8.34
C LYS A 360 16.61 2.34 -6.95
N LEU A 361 16.63 1.08 -6.55
CA LEU A 361 17.20 0.63 -5.28
C LEU A 361 18.62 1.18 -5.01
N PRO A 362 19.60 1.15 -5.96
CA PRO A 362 20.93 1.69 -5.68
C PRO A 362 20.91 3.20 -5.36
N GLU A 363 20.06 3.97 -6.06
CA GLU A 363 19.92 5.41 -5.86
C GLU A 363 19.26 5.71 -4.49
N LEU A 364 18.20 4.97 -4.16
CA LEU A 364 17.49 5.12 -2.89
C LEU A 364 18.34 4.72 -1.68
N MET A 365 19.17 3.68 -1.83
CA MET A 365 20.13 3.27 -0.78
C MET A 365 21.27 4.29 -0.61
N ALA A 366 21.64 5.01 -1.66
CA ALA A 366 22.72 6.00 -1.63
C ALA A 366 22.26 7.38 -1.13
N GLU A 367 21.10 7.85 -1.59
CA GLU A 367 20.63 9.22 -1.38
C GLU A 367 19.47 9.32 -0.39
N GLY A 368 18.80 8.20 -0.10
CA GLY A 368 17.63 8.14 0.76
C GLY A 368 16.32 8.46 0.03
N VAL A 369 15.19 7.99 0.56
CA VAL A 369 13.85 8.25 0.00
C VAL A 369 13.58 9.77 -0.11
N GLY A 370 14.08 10.53 0.87
CA GLY A 370 13.85 11.97 0.96
C GLY A 370 14.45 12.79 -0.19
N ALA A 371 15.49 12.29 -0.87
CA ALA A 371 16.08 12.96 -2.03
C ALA A 371 15.11 13.02 -3.23
N PHE A 372 14.20 12.04 -3.32
CA PHE A 372 13.24 11.88 -4.41
C PHE A 372 11.84 12.42 -4.06
N LEU A 373 11.66 12.98 -2.86
CA LEU A 373 10.43 13.64 -2.48
C LEU A 373 10.49 15.12 -2.85
N LYS A 374 9.51 15.59 -3.62
CA LYS A 374 9.40 17.00 -4.02
C LYS A 374 8.99 17.87 -2.84
N PRO A 375 9.44 19.15 -2.84
CA PRO A 375 9.04 20.13 -1.83
C PRO A 375 7.54 20.40 -1.88
N VAL A 376 6.91 20.46 -0.71
CA VAL A 376 5.53 20.94 -0.54
C VAL A 376 5.61 22.46 -0.44
N ARG A 377 4.92 23.17 -1.34
CA ARG A 377 4.89 24.64 -1.37
C ARG A 377 3.84 25.22 -0.42
#